data_AF-A0A444FGC3-F1
#
_entry.id   AF-A0A444FGC3-F1
#
_cell.length_a   1.000
_cell.length_b   1.000
_cell.length_c   1.000
_cell.angle_alpha   90.00
_cell.angle_beta   90.00
_cell.angle_gamma   90.00
#
_symmetry.space_group_name_H-M   'P 1'
#
loop_
_entity.id
_entity.type
_entity.pdbx_description
1 polymer ?
#
loop_
_entity_poly.entity_id
_entity_poly.type
_entity_poly.pdbx_seq_one_letter_code
_entity_poly.pdbx_strand_id
1 'polypeptide(L)'
;MEREAGRVFDGWKEGKIYFAPTYKYSYNSDAYAGETTKSKKKRRTPAWCDRILWYGEGVEQLQYFREESRFSDHRPVCAVFLAQVEASGHGRCMKGYSSVCSRIPRDEIIPQRHSFYEY
;
A
#
# COMPACT_ATOMS: atom_id res chain seq x y z
N MET A 1 -17.73 8.89 0.14
CA MET A 1 -18.55 10.08 -0.16
C MET A 1 -18.08 10.86 -1.38
N GLU A 2 -16.91 11.52 -1.40
CA GLU A 2 -16.49 12.35 -2.56
C GLU A 2 -16.26 11.53 -3.85
N ARG A 3 -15.50 10.42 -3.76
CA ARG A 3 -15.23 9.54 -4.90
C ARG A 3 -16.49 8.82 -5.38
N GLU A 4 -17.30 8.30 -4.45
CA GLU A 4 -18.58 7.65 -4.77
C GLU A 4 -19.57 8.62 -5.41
N ALA A 5 -19.48 9.91 -5.08
CA ALA A 5 -20.26 10.96 -5.72
C ALA A 5 -19.64 11.47 -7.03
N GLY A 6 -18.54 10.86 -7.51
CA GLY A 6 -17.91 11.21 -8.79
C GLY A 6 -17.25 12.59 -8.84
N ARG A 7 -17.02 13.25 -7.70
CA ARG A 7 -16.44 14.61 -7.68
C ARG A 7 -14.92 14.64 -7.79
N VAL A 8 -14.27 13.54 -7.48
CA VAL A 8 -12.80 13.40 -7.46
C VAL A 8 -12.39 12.03 -7.94
N PHE A 9 -11.19 11.94 -8.52
CA PHE A 9 -10.57 10.69 -8.96
C PHE A 9 -11.43 9.87 -9.94
N ASP A 10 -12.08 10.54 -10.89
CA ASP A 10 -12.91 9.87 -11.89
C ASP A 10 -12.11 8.88 -12.74
N GLY A 11 -12.65 7.68 -12.92
CA GLY A 11 -12.01 6.53 -13.57
C GLY A 11 -10.80 5.91 -12.85
N TRP A 12 -10.34 6.47 -11.72
CA TRP A 12 -9.31 5.85 -10.89
C TRP A 12 -9.89 4.70 -10.06
N LYS A 13 -9.11 3.65 -9.90
CA LYS A 13 -9.42 2.46 -9.13
C LYS A 13 -8.61 2.46 -7.84
N GLU A 14 -9.18 1.88 -6.80
CA GLU A 14 -8.51 1.65 -5.53
C GLU A 14 -8.90 0.29 -4.96
N GLY A 15 -7.95 -0.39 -4.35
CA GLY A 15 -8.18 -1.65 -3.67
C GLY A 15 -9.09 -1.49 -2.48
N LYS A 16 -9.77 -2.57 -2.12
CA LYS A 16 -10.52 -2.59 -0.88
C LYS A 16 -9.56 -2.54 0.30
N ILE A 17 -9.82 -1.60 1.20
CA ILE A 17 -9.02 -1.42 2.41
C ILE A 17 -9.48 -2.41 3.46
N TYR A 18 -8.54 -3.27 3.89
CA TYR A 18 -8.73 -4.22 4.98
C TYR A 18 -7.85 -3.93 6.19
N PHE A 19 -7.12 -2.82 6.17
CA PHE A 19 -6.20 -2.41 7.24
C PHE A 19 -6.75 -1.22 8.04
N ALA A 20 -6.29 -1.10 9.28
CA ALA A 20 -6.66 -0.02 10.20
C ALA A 20 -6.21 1.37 9.69
N PRO A 21 -6.81 2.47 10.16
CA PRO A 21 -6.39 3.82 9.85
C PRO A 21 -4.87 4.03 9.97
N THR A 22 -4.27 4.78 9.05
CA THR A 22 -2.81 4.96 9.00
C THR A 22 -2.35 6.17 9.79
N TYR A 23 -3.27 7.06 10.17
CA TYR A 23 -3.06 8.29 10.93
C TYR A 23 -4.11 8.39 12.04
N LYS A 24 -3.90 9.07 13.18
CA LYS A 24 -2.66 9.62 13.74
C LYS A 24 -2.23 8.75 14.90
N TYR A 25 -1.00 8.25 14.89
CA TYR A 25 -0.44 7.47 15.99
C TYR A 25 0.31 8.34 17.00
N SER A 26 0.38 7.87 18.24
CA SER A 26 1.30 8.43 19.23
C SER A 26 2.74 7.99 18.90
N TYR A 27 3.71 8.84 19.24
CA TYR A 27 5.12 8.59 18.92
C TYR A 27 5.57 7.21 19.42
N ASN A 28 6.14 6.41 18.51
CA ASN A 28 6.63 5.06 18.78
C ASN A 28 5.62 4.13 19.49
N SER A 29 4.32 4.27 19.18
CA SER A 29 3.24 3.52 19.83
C SER A 29 2.19 3.08 18.82
N ASP A 30 1.48 2.00 19.13
CA ASP A 30 0.31 1.53 18.37
C ASP A 30 -1.01 2.18 18.82
N ALA A 31 -0.96 3.04 19.83
CA ALA A 31 -2.12 3.82 20.28
C ALA A 31 -2.35 5.05 19.40
N TYR A 32 -3.60 5.32 19.05
CA TYR A 32 -3.97 6.53 18.32
C TYR A 32 -3.81 7.77 19.21
N ALA A 33 -3.34 8.86 18.60
CA ALA A 33 -3.10 10.14 19.26
C ALA A 33 -4.44 10.77 19.72
N GLY A 34 -4.80 10.50 20.97
CA GLY A 34 -6.05 10.97 21.57
C GLY A 34 -6.75 9.97 22.48
N GLU A 35 -6.27 8.72 22.52
CA GLU A 35 -6.80 7.68 23.41
C GLU A 35 -6.39 7.93 24.89
N THR A 36 -5.18 8.44 25.11
CA THR A 36 -4.60 8.63 26.46
C THR A 36 -4.71 10.06 27.01
N THR A 37 -5.13 11.03 26.20
CA THR A 37 -5.13 12.46 26.60
C THR A 37 -6.52 12.94 27.02
N LYS A 38 -6.65 13.34 28.29
CA LYS A 38 -7.89 13.91 28.87
C LYS A 38 -8.33 15.24 28.23
N SER A 39 -7.45 15.92 27.49
CA SER A 39 -7.76 17.20 26.84
C SER A 39 -8.25 17.00 25.40
N LYS A 40 -9.50 17.35 25.10
CA LYS A 40 -10.10 17.24 23.75
C LYS A 40 -9.40 18.10 22.67
N LYS A 41 -8.65 19.14 23.04
CA LYS A 41 -8.06 20.13 22.12
C LYS A 41 -6.99 19.59 21.15
N LYS A 42 -6.41 18.41 21.39
CA LYS A 42 -5.36 17.81 20.54
C LYS A 42 -5.75 16.46 19.92
N ARG A 43 -6.99 16.01 20.09
CA ARG A 43 -7.44 14.72 19.55
C ARG A 43 -7.65 14.85 18.04
N ARG A 44 -6.90 14.07 17.26
CA ARG A 44 -7.18 13.86 15.83
C ARG A 44 -7.95 12.55 15.69
N THR A 45 -8.98 12.54 14.85
CA THR A 45 -9.72 11.31 14.55
C THR A 45 -8.84 10.41 13.69
N PRO A 46 -8.77 9.09 13.97
CA PRO A 46 -8.08 8.16 13.10
C PRO A 46 -8.61 8.26 11.66
N ALA A 47 -7.69 8.26 10.69
CA ALA A 47 -8.01 8.45 9.28
C ALA A 47 -7.07 7.63 8.37
N TRP A 48 -7.58 7.28 7.19
CA TRP A 48 -6.80 6.70 6.09
C TRP A 48 -6.34 7.82 5.16
N CYS A 49 -5.34 8.58 5.59
CA CYS A 49 -4.77 9.68 4.81
C CYS A 49 -3.86 9.18 3.68
N ASP A 50 -3.30 7.99 3.83
CA ASP A 50 -2.31 7.41 2.94
C ASP A 50 -2.99 6.40 2.00
N ARG A 51 -3.05 6.74 0.70
CA ARG A 51 -3.89 6.05 -0.30
C ARG A 51 -3.09 5.79 -1.57
N ILE A 52 -3.32 4.65 -2.22
CA ILE A 52 -2.68 4.30 -3.49
C ILE A 52 -3.77 3.95 -4.50
N LEU A 53 -3.92 4.81 -5.50
CA LEU A 53 -4.89 4.65 -6.57
C LEU A 53 -4.15 4.36 -7.88
N TRP A 54 -4.80 3.67 -8.81
CA TRP A 54 -4.28 3.46 -10.16
C TRP A 54 -5.35 3.75 -11.21
N TYR A 55 -4.90 4.06 -12.42
CA TYR A 55 -5.76 4.35 -13.56
C TYR A 55 -5.28 3.57 -14.77
N GLY A 56 -6.20 3.22 -15.67
CA GLY A 56 -5.91 2.54 -16.93
C GLY A 56 -6.21 1.05 -16.94
N GLU A 57 -5.88 0.45 -18.08
CA GLU A 57 -6.03 -0.98 -18.37
C GLU A 57 -4.69 -1.70 -18.18
N GLY A 58 -4.73 -3.04 -18.14
CA GLY A 58 -3.52 -3.86 -17.99
C GLY A 58 -2.86 -3.79 -16.61
N VAL A 59 -3.45 -3.10 -15.63
CA VAL A 59 -2.97 -3.02 -14.24
C VAL A 59 -3.93 -3.75 -13.30
N GLU A 60 -3.44 -4.79 -12.65
CA GLU A 60 -4.14 -5.58 -11.63
C GLU A 60 -3.45 -5.39 -10.28
N GLN A 61 -4.21 -5.01 -9.24
CA GLN A 61 -3.69 -4.90 -7.90
C GLN A 61 -3.75 -6.26 -7.19
N LEU A 62 -2.59 -6.77 -6.79
CA LEU A 62 -2.44 -8.07 -6.11
C LEU A 62 -2.54 -7.95 -4.59
N GLN A 63 -1.94 -6.90 -4.02
CA GLN A 63 -1.93 -6.67 -2.58
C GLN A 63 -2.14 -5.19 -2.27
N TYR A 64 -2.80 -4.90 -1.15
CA TYR A 64 -2.97 -3.56 -0.62
C TYR A 64 -3.03 -3.60 0.91
N PHE A 65 -1.97 -3.15 1.58
CA PHE A 65 -1.79 -3.34 3.01
C PHE A 65 -1.00 -2.22 3.68
N ARG A 66 -1.06 -2.21 5.01
CA ARG A 66 -0.36 -1.29 5.89
C ARG A 66 0.78 -2.01 6.59
N GLU A 67 1.93 -1.37 6.68
CA GLU A 67 3.09 -1.83 7.45
C GLU A 67 3.10 -1.24 8.87
N GLU A 68 3.81 -1.90 9.79
CA GLU A 68 3.81 -1.55 11.22
C GLU A 68 5.00 -0.70 11.67
N SER A 69 5.68 -0.02 10.74
CA SER A 69 6.77 0.89 11.08
C SER A 69 6.28 2.06 11.94
N ARG A 70 7.00 2.37 13.02
CA ARG A 70 6.62 3.38 14.03
C ARG A 70 7.46 4.66 14.00
N PHE A 71 8.24 4.86 12.94
CA PHE A 71 9.13 6.03 12.81
C PHE A 71 8.38 7.36 12.62
N SER A 72 7.09 7.30 12.27
CA SER A 72 6.22 8.46 12.07
C SER A 72 4.92 8.30 12.88
N ASP A 73 4.13 9.38 12.97
CA ASP A 73 2.73 9.32 13.38
C ASP A 73 1.81 8.74 12.29
N HIS A 74 2.39 8.40 11.13
CA HIS A 74 1.78 7.59 10.09
C HIS A 74 2.32 6.16 10.06
N ARG A 75 1.51 5.25 9.49
CA ARG A 75 1.90 3.88 9.17
C ARG A 75 2.03 3.74 7.65
N PRO A 76 3.16 3.22 7.12
CA PRO A 76 3.36 3.12 5.68
C PRO A 76 2.29 2.25 5.02
N VAL A 77 1.91 2.60 3.80
CA VAL A 77 0.95 1.85 2.97
C VAL A 77 1.66 1.36 1.72
N CYS A 78 1.46 0.09 1.40
CA CYS A 78 2.08 -0.58 0.27
C CYS A 78 1.01 -1.20 -0.62
N ALA A 79 1.27 -1.20 -1.93
CA ALA A 79 0.46 -1.92 -2.90
C ALA A 79 1.37 -2.65 -3.90
N VAL A 80 0.99 -3.87 -4.26
CA VAL A 80 1.68 -4.68 -5.26
C VAL A 80 0.78 -4.81 -6.48
N PHE A 81 1.35 -4.58 -7.66
CA PHE A 81 0.61 -4.61 -8.93
C PHE A 81 1.27 -5.56 -9.92
N LEU A 82 0.43 -6.23 -10.72
CA LEU A 82 0.82 -6.82 -11.99
C LEU A 82 0.47 -5.82 -13.09
N ALA A 83 1.47 -5.41 -13.89
CA ALA A 83 1.29 -4.47 -14.98
C ALA A 83 1.69 -5.11 -16.31
N GLN A 84 0.79 -5.11 -17.27
CA GLN A 84 1.07 -5.53 -18.65
C GLN A 84 1.84 -4.42 -19.37
N VAL A 85 2.89 -4.81 -20.08
CA VAL A 85 3.73 -3.88 -20.85
C VAL A 85 3.89 -4.43 -22.26
N GLU A 86 3.61 -3.59 -23.25
CA GLU A 86 3.90 -3.91 -24.64
C GLU A 86 5.33 -3.48 -24.97
N ALA A 87 6.17 -4.45 -25.35
CA ALA A 87 7.51 -4.17 -25.84
C ALA A 87 7.47 -4.07 -27.37
N SER A 88 7.36 -2.85 -27.90
CA SER A 88 7.45 -2.59 -29.35
C SER A 88 8.92 -2.65 -29.81
N GLY A 89 9.42 -3.86 -30.08
CA GLY A 89 10.79 -4.06 -30.58
C GLY A 89 10.87 -4.03 -32.11
N HIS A 90 11.43 -2.97 -32.68
CA HIS A 90 11.96 -2.99 -34.05
C HIS A 90 13.41 -3.53 -34.03
N GLY A 91 13.55 -4.85 -33.89
CA GLY A 91 14.84 -5.52 -33.93
C GLY A 91 15.02 -6.48 -32.77
N ARG A 92 15.42 -7.71 -33.09
CA ARG A 92 15.67 -8.88 -32.23
C ARG A 92 16.12 -8.50 -30.80
N CYS A 93 15.17 -8.30 -29.90
CA CYS A 93 15.43 -8.33 -28.48
C CYS A 93 15.54 -9.80 -28.08
N MET A 94 16.70 -10.17 -27.58
CA MET A 94 17.00 -11.48 -27.04
C MET A 94 15.88 -11.88 -26.06
N LYS A 95 15.25 -13.04 -26.28
CA LYS A 95 14.31 -13.64 -25.32
C LYS A 95 15.08 -14.06 -24.07
N GLY A 96 15.49 -13.08 -23.27
CA GLY A 96 15.84 -13.26 -21.88
C GLY A 96 14.54 -13.41 -21.12
N TYR A 97 14.02 -14.63 -21.07
CA TYR A 97 13.24 -15.02 -19.90
C TYR A 97 14.17 -14.85 -18.70
N SER A 98 14.03 -13.78 -17.93
CA SER A 98 14.26 -13.95 -16.50
C SER A 98 13.04 -14.72 -15.98
N SER A 99 13.10 -16.05 -16.12
CA SER A 99 12.44 -16.92 -15.16
C SER A 99 12.78 -16.36 -13.77
N VAL A 100 11.80 -16.11 -12.90
CA VAL A 100 11.14 -17.18 -12.15
C VAL A 100 9.68 -16.77 -11.89
N CYS A 101 8.76 -17.23 -12.73
CA CYS A 101 7.34 -17.31 -12.34
C CYS A 101 6.65 -18.47 -13.05
N SER A 102 7.28 -19.63 -13.02
CA SER A 102 6.59 -20.89 -13.25
C SER A 102 6.93 -21.79 -12.07
N ARG A 103 5.96 -21.89 -11.14
CA ARG A 103 5.89 -22.78 -9.95
C ARG A 103 6.38 -22.20 -8.61
N ILE A 104 5.83 -21.08 -8.15
CA ILE A 104 5.81 -20.78 -6.72
C ILE A 104 4.38 -21.07 -6.21
N PRO A 105 4.17 -22.08 -5.33
CA PRO A 105 2.88 -22.30 -4.67
C PRO A 105 2.41 -21.03 -3.96
N ARG A 106 1.09 -20.83 -3.88
CA ARG A 106 0.42 -19.63 -3.35
C ARG A 106 0.81 -19.22 -1.91
N ASP A 107 1.64 -20.00 -1.22
CA ASP A 107 1.96 -19.85 0.20
C ASP A 107 3.31 -19.17 0.49
N GLU A 108 4.11 -18.78 -0.52
CA GLU A 108 5.46 -18.20 -0.31
C GLU A 108 5.62 -16.72 -0.67
N ILE A 109 4.53 -15.97 -0.89
CA ILE A 109 4.60 -14.50 -1.03
C ILE A 109 4.46 -13.86 0.36
N ILE A 110 5.32 -14.27 1.30
CA ILE A 110 5.61 -13.49 2.50
C ILE A 110 6.93 -12.77 2.17
N PRO A 111 6.94 -11.45 1.95
CA PRO A 111 8.22 -10.75 1.86
C PRO A 111 8.99 -11.05 3.14
N GLN A 112 10.19 -11.62 3.00
CA GLN A 112 11.06 -11.82 4.15
C GLN A 112 11.23 -10.46 4.80
N ARG A 113 10.82 -10.37 6.07
CA ARG A 113 11.09 -9.22 6.93
C ARG A 113 12.60 -9.05 6.96
N HIS A 114 13.12 -8.12 6.17
CA HIS A 114 14.44 -7.57 6.45
C HIS A 114 14.34 -6.86 7.79
N SER A 115 14.72 -7.58 8.85
CA SER A 115 14.91 -7.02 10.18
C SER A 115 16.04 -6.00 10.09
N PHE A 116 15.70 -4.71 10.02
CA PHE A 116 16.66 -3.62 10.19
C PHE A 116 17.03 -3.43 11.68
N TYR A 117 17.41 -4.52 12.35
CA TYR A 117 18.03 -4.48 13.67
C TYR A 117 19.21 -5.45 13.66
N GLU A 118 20.32 -4.99 13.10
CA GLU A 118 21.65 -5.36 13.60
C GLU A 118 22.17 -4.19 14.44
N TYR A 119 22.05 -4.33 15.76
CA TYR A 119 23.05 -3.89 16.74
C TYR A 119 22.79 -4.56 18.09
#